data_AF-A0A2N1TSA7-F1
#
_entry.id   AF-A0A2N1TSA7-F1
#
_cell.length_a   1.000
_cell.length_b   1.000
_cell.length_c   1.000
_cell.angle_alpha   90.00
_cell.angle_beta   90.00
_cell.angle_gamma   90.00
#
_symmetry.space_group_name_H-M   'P 1'
#
loop_
_entity.id
_entity.type
_entity.pdbx_description
1 polymer ?
#
loop_
_entity_poly.entity_id
_entity_poly.type
_entity_poly.pdbx_seq_one_letter_code
_entity_poly.pdbx_strand_id
1 'polypeptide(L)'
;MQMQKLKGIISRREGRILVVTSDKGAVDYRFNAAELADAETGERVDLLISASEDPDGVSTILMVKSKKKIKPLKMGNFNTLVGHMIKTRDRLNATIAEIADPDAVSDLREKISWLDRGINLFS
;
A
#
# COMPACT_ATOMS: atom_id res chain seq x y z
N MET A 1 -13.56 -34.63 3.94
CA MET A 1 -12.78 -33.54 3.29
C MET A 1 -13.44 -32.19 3.53
N GLN A 2 -12.92 -31.40 4.46
CA GLN A 2 -13.43 -30.07 4.75
C GLN A 2 -12.52 -29.02 4.11
N MET A 3 -13.06 -28.26 3.17
CA MET A 3 -12.35 -27.16 2.52
C MET A 3 -12.41 -25.92 3.42
N GLN A 4 -11.26 -25.27 3.63
CA GLN A 4 -11.21 -24.04 4.41
C GLN A 4 -10.25 -23.01 3.81
N LYS A 5 -10.54 -21.73 4.09
CA LYS A 5 -9.68 -20.61 3.69
C LYS A 5 -8.62 -20.39 4.78
N LEU A 6 -7.36 -20.47 4.40
CA LEU A 6 -6.22 -20.19 5.24
C LEU A 6 -5.60 -18.85 4.83
N LYS A 7 -5.57 -17.90 5.76
CA LYS A 7 -4.74 -16.70 5.66
C LYS A 7 -3.67 -16.78 6.72
N GLY A 8 -2.43 -16.59 6.33
CA GLY A 8 -1.31 -16.78 7.25
C GLY A 8 0.02 -16.32 6.68
N ILE A 9 1.08 -16.63 7.42
CA ILE A 9 2.46 -16.32 7.07
C ILE A 9 3.25 -17.61 6.97
N ILE A 10 4.13 -17.72 5.99
CA ILE A 10 5.10 -18.81 5.89
C ILE A 10 6.12 -18.63 7.01
N SER A 11 6.05 -19.45 8.05
CA SER A 11 6.88 -19.31 9.25
C SER A 11 8.22 -20.00 9.11
N ARG A 12 8.27 -21.16 8.46
CA ARG A 12 9.51 -21.93 8.22
C ARG A 12 9.41 -22.85 7.02
N ARG A 13 10.56 -23.17 6.44
CA ARG A 13 10.74 -24.13 5.35
C ARG A 13 11.71 -25.23 5.77
N GLU A 14 11.22 -26.46 5.84
CA GLU A 14 11.94 -27.65 6.29
C GLU A 14 12.14 -28.60 5.11
N GLY A 15 13.09 -28.27 4.22
CA GLY A 15 13.37 -29.05 3.01
C GLY A 15 12.18 -29.11 2.06
N ARG A 16 11.45 -30.24 2.06
CA ARG A 16 10.26 -30.48 1.22
C ARG A 16 8.94 -30.07 1.88
N ILE A 17 8.97 -29.68 3.16
CA ILE A 17 7.79 -29.24 3.89
C ILE A 17 7.85 -27.73 4.10
N LEU A 18 6.71 -27.08 3.92
CA LEU A 18 6.51 -25.66 4.15
C LEU A 18 5.46 -25.49 5.24
N VAL A 19 5.77 -24.71 6.27
CA VAL A 19 4.87 -24.47 7.39
C VAL A 19 4.27 -23.08 7.28
N VAL A 20 2.94 -23.02 7.30
CA VAL A 20 2.18 -21.77 7.29
C VAL A 20 1.46 -21.63 8.61
N THR A 21 1.74 -20.55 9.34
CA THR A 21 1.04 -20.21 10.57
C THR A 21 -0.19 -19.37 10.22
N SER A 22 -1.37 -19.84 10.61
CA SER A 22 -2.65 -19.15 10.39
C SER A 22 -2.73 -17.85 11.19
N ASP A 23 -3.16 -16.75 10.55
CA ASP A 23 -3.52 -15.50 11.21
C ASP A 23 -4.68 -15.72 12.21
N LYS A 24 -5.55 -16.70 11.92
CA LYS A 24 -6.67 -17.07 12.78
C LYS A 24 -6.30 -18.28 13.63
N GLY A 25 -6.10 -18.05 14.92
CA GLY A 25 -5.91 -19.12 15.91
C GLY A 25 -4.49 -19.66 16.03
N ALA A 26 -3.49 -19.05 15.39
CA ALA A 26 -2.07 -19.42 15.53
C ALA A 26 -1.77 -20.93 15.34
N VAL A 27 -2.53 -21.59 14.47
CA VAL A 27 -2.33 -23.00 14.11
C VAL A 27 -1.35 -23.09 12.95
N ASP A 28 -0.38 -23.99 13.08
CA ASP A 28 0.59 -24.33 12.02
C ASP A 28 0.01 -25.40 11.10
N TYR A 29 0.06 -25.12 9.79
CA TYR A 29 -0.31 -26.08 8.75
C TYR A 29 0.93 -26.46 7.95
N ARG A 30 1.10 -27.76 7.69
CA ARG A 30 2.21 -28.31 6.90
C ARG A 30 1.75 -28.56 5.47
N PHE A 31 2.53 -28.12 4.49
CA PHE A 31 2.27 -28.29 3.06
C PHE A 31 3.52 -28.82 2.35
N ASN A 32 3.33 -29.40 1.17
CA ASN A 32 4.44 -29.73 0.30
C ASN A 32 5.01 -28.43 -0.31
N ALA A 33 6.31 -28.20 -0.14
CA ALA A 33 6.98 -27.01 -0.66
C ALA A 33 6.90 -26.89 -2.20
N ALA A 34 6.68 -28.00 -2.92
CA ALA A 34 6.48 -27.98 -4.36
C ALA A 34 5.18 -27.26 -4.79
N GLU A 35 4.15 -27.26 -3.95
CA GLU A 35 2.87 -26.57 -4.23
C GLU A 35 3.01 -25.04 -4.11
N LEU A 36 4.05 -24.57 -3.44
CA LEU A 36 4.41 -23.17 -3.24
C LEU A 36 5.89 -22.93 -3.55
N ALA A 37 6.33 -23.36 -4.74
CA ALA A 37 7.75 -23.36 -5.12
C ALA A 37 8.42 -21.97 -5.01
N ASP A 38 7.69 -20.92 -5.39
CA ASP A 38 8.15 -19.52 -5.43
C ASP A 38 7.92 -18.74 -4.13
N ALA A 39 7.45 -19.41 -3.07
CA ALA A 39 7.08 -18.73 -1.82
C ALA A 39 8.26 -18.66 -0.83
N GLU A 40 8.45 -17.48 -0.24
CA GLU A 40 9.55 -17.21 0.70
C GLU A 40 9.11 -17.23 2.17
N THR A 41 10.05 -17.45 3.08
CA THR A 41 9.76 -17.36 4.52
C THR A 41 9.45 -15.91 4.90
N GLY A 42 8.42 -15.69 5.73
CA GLY A 42 7.89 -14.37 6.08
C GLY A 42 6.83 -13.86 5.11
N GLU A 43 6.57 -14.57 4.02
CA GLU A 43 5.55 -14.18 3.05
C GLU A 43 4.13 -14.45 3.56
N ARG A 44 3.22 -13.50 3.29
CA ARG A 44 1.79 -13.68 3.53
C ARG A 44 1.10 -14.43 2.40
N VAL A 45 0.32 -15.44 2.76
CA VAL A 45 -0.41 -16.30 1.83
C VAL A 45 -1.92 -16.27 2.10
N ASP A 46 -2.71 -16.37 1.02
CA ASP A 46 -4.16 -16.57 1.05
C ASP A 46 -4.46 -17.83 0.23
N LEU A 47 -4.78 -18.92 0.92
CA LEU A 47 -4.88 -20.26 0.38
C LEU A 47 -6.27 -20.84 0.61
N LEU A 48 -6.74 -21.66 -0.32
CA LEU A 48 -7.82 -22.60 -0.08
C LEU A 48 -7.19 -23.98 0.11
N ILE A 49 -7.43 -24.58 1.26
CA ILE A 49 -6.77 -25.83 1.66
C ILE A 49 -7.78 -26.91 2.01
N SER A 50 -7.37 -28.15 1.85
CA SER A 50 -7.95 -29.29 2.56
C SER A 50 -7.02 -29.62 3.72
N ALA A 51 -7.47 -29.38 4.95
CA ALA A 51 -6.70 -29.74 6.13
C ALA A 51 -6.58 -31.25 6.26
N SER A 52 -5.42 -31.71 6.72
CA SER A 52 -5.25 -33.08 7.19
C SER A 52 -6.09 -33.33 8.46
N GLU A 53 -6.62 -34.53 8.62
CA GLU A 53 -7.27 -34.96 9.86
C GLU A 53 -6.26 -35.19 10.99
N ASP A 54 -5.01 -35.49 10.62
CA ASP A 54 -3.86 -35.55 11.52
C ASP A 54 -3.24 -34.14 11.69
N PRO A 55 -3.08 -33.62 12.92
CA PRO A 55 -2.37 -32.37 13.21
C PRO A 55 -0.94 -32.33 12.66
N ASP A 56 -0.28 -33.49 12.55
CA ASP A 56 1.06 -33.61 11.98
C ASP A 56 1.08 -33.97 10.49
N GLY A 57 -0.09 -34.18 9.90
CA GLY A 57 -0.22 -34.52 8.49
C GLY A 57 -0.02 -33.35 7.54
N VAL A 58 0.37 -33.68 6.31
CA VAL A 58 0.54 -32.72 5.23
C VAL A 58 -0.82 -32.37 4.63
N SER A 59 -1.20 -31.11 4.74
CA SER A 59 -2.41 -30.55 4.13
C SER A 59 -2.18 -30.29 2.64
N THR A 60 -3.28 -30.27 1.86
CA THR A 60 -3.22 -30.05 0.41
C THR A 60 -3.70 -28.66 0.05
N ILE A 61 -2.95 -27.95 -0.78
CA ILE A 61 -3.37 -26.65 -1.33
C ILE A 61 -4.24 -26.91 -2.56
N LEU A 62 -5.51 -26.50 -2.48
CA LEU A 62 -6.46 -26.61 -3.59
C LEU A 62 -6.35 -25.40 -4.53
N MET A 63 -6.09 -24.21 -3.97
CA MET A 63 -5.97 -22.98 -4.74
C MET A 63 -5.12 -21.95 -4.00
N VAL A 64 -4.16 -21.35 -4.71
CA VAL A 64 -3.43 -20.17 -4.25
C VAL A 64 -4.18 -18.94 -4.74
N LYS A 65 -4.79 -18.16 -3.83
CA LYS A 65 -5.38 -16.87 -4.24
C LYS A 65 -4.23 -15.90 -4.43
N SER A 66 -4.07 -15.48 -5.68
CA SER A 66 -2.94 -14.68 -6.15
C SER A 66 -2.63 -13.50 -5.24
N LYS A 67 -1.33 -13.28 -5.01
CA LYS A 67 -0.79 -12.06 -4.42
C LYS A 67 -1.41 -10.88 -5.16
N LYS A 68 -2.31 -10.13 -4.52
CA LYS A 68 -2.58 -8.77 -4.98
C LYS A 68 -1.25 -8.04 -4.84
N LYS A 69 -0.52 -7.86 -5.96
CA LYS A 69 0.65 -6.99 -6.00
C LYS A 69 0.21 -5.66 -5.40
N ILE A 70 0.72 -5.33 -4.22
CA ILE A 70 0.52 -4.02 -3.61
C ILE A 70 1.15 -3.06 -4.61
N LYS A 71 0.30 -2.34 -5.36
CA LYS A 71 0.81 -1.34 -6.30
C LYS A 71 1.57 -0.33 -5.45
N PRO A 72 2.81 0.04 -5.83
CA PRO A 72 3.52 1.11 -5.13
C PRO A 72 2.61 2.33 -5.07
N LEU A 73 2.56 2.98 -3.90
CA LEU A 73 1.82 4.22 -3.71
C LEU A 73 2.25 5.18 -4.82
N LYS A 74 1.32 5.51 -5.72
CA LYS A 74 1.59 6.50 -6.75
C LYS A 74 1.88 7.80 -6.03
N MET A 75 3.12 8.30 -6.12
CA MET A 75 3.43 9.68 -5.74
C MET A 75 2.44 10.59 -6.49
N GLY A 76 1.79 11.49 -5.75
CA GLY A 76 0.89 12.46 -6.34
C GLY A 76 1.61 13.21 -7.46
N ASN A 77 0.92 13.45 -8.57
CA ASN A 77 1.49 14.14 -9.71
C ASN A 77 1.88 15.57 -9.30
N PHE A 78 3.19 15.83 -9.18
CA PHE A 78 3.73 17.14 -8.80
C PHE A 78 3.22 18.26 -9.71
N ASN A 79 2.96 17.97 -10.99
CA ASN A 79 2.39 18.93 -11.93
C ASN A 79 0.98 19.39 -11.52
N THR A 80 0.20 18.53 -10.87
CA THR A 80 -1.11 18.90 -10.34
C THR A 80 -0.97 19.87 -9.17
N LEU A 81 -0.02 19.64 -8.26
CA LEU A 81 0.26 20.54 -7.14
C LEU A 81 0.72 21.91 -7.63
N VAL A 82 1.71 21.96 -8.52
CA VAL A 82 2.20 23.21 -9.12
C VAL A 82 1.08 23.95 -9.83
N GLY A 83 0.22 23.24 -10.57
CA GLY A 83 -0.97 23.82 -11.20
C GLY A 83 -1.95 24.46 -10.21
N HIS A 84 -2.14 23.86 -9.02
CA HIS A 84 -2.97 24.47 -7.97
C HIS A 84 -2.32 25.70 -7.34
N MET A 85 -1.00 25.71 -7.17
CA MET A 85 -0.26 26.85 -6.64
C MET A 85 -0.37 28.06 -7.59
N ILE A 86 -0.19 27.84 -8.90
CA ILE A 86 -0.36 28.88 -9.93
C ILE A 86 -1.77 29.46 -9.90
N LYS A 87 -2.81 28.61 -9.90
CA LYS A 87 -4.21 29.07 -9.83
C LYS A 87 -4.49 29.89 -8.57
N THR A 88 -3.94 29.49 -7.44
CA THR A 88 -4.10 30.22 -6.17
C THR A 88 -3.43 31.58 -6.24
N ARG A 89 -2.21 31.65 -6.76
CA ARG A 89 -1.49 32.91 -6.98
C ARG A 89 -2.28 33.86 -7.86
N ASP A 90 -2.80 33.38 -8.98
CA ASP A 90 -3.55 34.23 -9.92
C ASP A 90 -4.84 34.77 -9.29
N ARG A 91 -5.52 33.96 -8.46
CA ARG A 91 -6.70 34.41 -7.69
C ARG A 91 -6.34 35.47 -6.65
N LEU A 92 -5.23 35.30 -5.92
CA LEU A 92 -4.77 36.28 -4.94
C LEU A 92 -4.39 37.61 -5.61
N ASN A 93 -3.71 37.56 -6.77
CA ASN A 93 -3.42 38.74 -7.58
C ASN A 93 -4.69 39.47 -8.03
N ALA A 94 -5.73 38.74 -8.46
CA ALA A 94 -7.02 39.34 -8.80
C ALA A 94 -7.69 39.99 -7.57
N THR A 95 -7.59 39.36 -6.40
CA THR A 95 -8.17 39.91 -5.15
C THR A 95 -7.45 41.18 -4.68
N ILE A 96 -6.13 41.28 -4.89
CA ILE A 96 -5.37 42.51 -4.61
C ILE A 96 -5.89 43.69 -5.44
N ALA A 97 -6.31 43.45 -6.69
CA ALA A 97 -6.82 44.52 -7.56
C ALA A 97 -8.17 45.10 -7.07
N GLU A 98 -8.89 44.37 -6.21
CA GLU A 98 -10.22 44.75 -5.71
C GLU A 98 -10.19 45.30 -4.27
N ILE A 99 -9.09 45.10 -3.53
CA ILE A 99 -8.95 45.55 -2.14
C ILE A 99 -8.31 46.94 -2.08
N ALA A 100 -8.96 47.87 -1.37
CA ALA A 100 -8.46 49.22 -1.12
C ALA A 100 -7.64 49.36 0.17
N ASP A 101 -7.67 48.35 1.06
CA ASP A 101 -6.96 48.34 2.34
C ASP A 101 -5.47 47.99 2.17
N PRO A 102 -4.53 48.92 2.46
CA PRO A 102 -3.10 48.71 2.29
C PRO A 102 -2.52 47.56 3.11
N ASP A 103 -3.04 47.33 4.33
CA ASP A 103 -2.49 46.32 5.24
C ASP A 103 -2.84 44.91 4.75
N ALA A 104 -4.10 44.71 4.34
CA ALA A 104 -4.55 43.47 3.72
C ALA A 104 -3.82 43.17 2.40
N VAL A 105 -3.47 44.19 1.62
CA VAL A 105 -2.68 44.03 0.38
C VAL A 105 -1.24 43.58 0.69
N SER A 106 -0.62 44.11 1.75
CA SER A 106 0.72 43.70 2.17
C SER A 106 0.79 42.20 2.50
N ASP A 107 -0.15 41.72 3.32
CA ASP A 107 -0.24 40.30 3.71
C ASP A 107 -0.46 39.38 2.51
N LEU A 108 -1.28 39.79 1.55
CA LEU A 108 -1.53 39.02 0.32
C LEU A 108 -0.30 38.97 -0.58
N ARG A 109 0.49 40.05 -0.65
CA ARG A 109 1.75 40.08 -1.41
C ARG A 109 2.80 39.15 -0.81
N GLU A 110 2.90 39.09 0.52
CA GLU A 110 3.82 38.15 1.17
C GLU A 110 3.43 36.68 0.88
N LYS A 111 2.13 36.37 0.93
CA LYS A 111 1.59 35.05 0.57
C LYS A 111 1.89 34.68 -0.89
N ILE A 112 1.75 35.63 -1.80
CA ILE A 112 2.08 35.44 -3.23
C ILE A 112 3.57 35.17 -3.41
N SER A 113 4.44 35.95 -2.74
CA SER A 113 5.90 35.72 -2.77
C SER A 113 6.29 34.32 -2.27
N TRP A 114 5.63 33.83 -1.21
CA TRP A 114 5.83 32.46 -0.74
C TRP A 114 5.38 31.40 -1.77
N LEU A 115 4.24 31.62 -2.42
CA LEU A 115 3.77 30.73 -3.49
C LEU A 115 4.71 30.72 -4.70
N ASP A 116 5.24 31.87 -5.12
CA ASP A 116 6.18 31.95 -6.24
C ASP A 116 7.51 31.25 -5.92
N ARG A 117 8.04 31.40 -4.70
CA ARG A 117 9.20 30.62 -4.25
C ARG A 117 8.91 29.12 -4.30
N GLY A 118 7.74 28.72 -3.83
CA GLY A 118 7.31 27.33 -3.88
C GLY A 118 7.18 26.79 -5.31
N ILE A 119 6.58 27.55 -6.23
CA ILE A 119 6.47 27.16 -7.65
C ILE A 119 7.85 26.98 -8.27
N ASN A 120 8.78 27.92 -8.04
CA ASN A 120 10.14 27.87 -8.58
C ASN A 120 10.97 26.67 -8.10
N LEU A 121 10.61 26.03 -6.99
CA LEU A 121 11.29 24.82 -6.51
C LEU A 121 10.88 23.56 -7.30
N PHE A 122 9.76 23.61 -8.02
CA PHE A 122 9.17 22.45 -8.70
C PHE A 122 9.02 22.62 -10.21
N SER A 123 9.29 23.81 -10.75
CA SER A 123 9.32 24.15 -12.18
C SER A 123 10.73 24.11 -12.74
#